data_AF-A0A7S0G748-F1
#
_entry.id   AF-A0A7S0G748-F1
#
_cell.length_a   1.000
_cell.length_b   1.000
_cell.length_c   1.000
_cell.angle_alpha   90.00
_cell.angle_beta   90.00
_cell.angle_gamma   90.00
#
_symmetry.space_group_name_H-M   'P 1'
#
loop_
_entity.id
_entity.type
_entity.pdbx_description
1 polymer ?
#
loop_
_entity_poly.entity_id
_entity_poly.type
_entity_poly.pdbx_seq_one_letter_code
_entity_poly.pdbx_strand_id
1 'polypeptide(L)'
;MGDGASADFKNISLQMQMAALINVQQMYAAQMAQMASMANPPNPNVNPAALNGAFTGMKNPLMPQMQEYDERELEGMGDRRGMHGSQGFQGLDRQRKKMGEQPVGSPVNRRLQRGRRGGRQDDYLGYGDRRAGNVGIIGVPETIQSRSPLLETFRATSASVLRSAGAADVGSGMLSMNSGVGPREWHLGELEGHIVEFATDQHGSRFIQQQLEVASPEEVQIVLTETLEDVQILMMDVFGNYVVQKLLEYGGKQALRLIAAELNGRMLVLSLHMYGCRVVQKVLEVLDNEARGSLVRELDSHILKCIHDQNGNHVIQKCVQLVDPTGMQFIVDAVIDQAVTLAEHSYGCRVVQRILEHGAQEQKAPIMKEIMRSIEHLINDQYGNYVIQHVVEHGTRYERDAIIDIARKNIFVLSQHKFASNVVERCLQHGSIEQRRELIEMFIVGPEGPPNPSPLGSLVRDQYGNYVVQRILDIAEPGQRMRVVDILRDQVSAIKKYSYGKHIVARLEH
;
A
#
# COMPACT_ATOMS: atom_id res chain seq x y z
N MET A 1 46.34 23.38 -30.27
CA MET A 1 45.38 22.33 -30.67
C MET A 1 44.60 21.91 -29.44
N GLY A 2 43.66 22.73 -28.96
CA GLY A 2 42.97 22.50 -27.67
C GLY A 2 41.44 22.51 -27.77
N ASP A 3 40.88 23.51 -28.44
CA ASP A 3 39.47 23.87 -28.25
C ASP A 3 38.45 23.04 -29.03
N GLY A 4 38.88 22.28 -30.06
CA GLY A 4 37.99 21.46 -30.89
C GLY A 4 37.27 20.36 -30.10
N ALA A 5 38.03 19.50 -29.42
CA ALA A 5 37.49 18.32 -28.74
C ALA A 5 36.43 18.66 -27.66
N SER A 6 36.56 19.81 -26.98
CA SER A 6 35.58 20.23 -25.96
C SER A 6 34.22 20.63 -26.57
N ALA A 7 34.21 21.15 -27.80
CA ALA A 7 32.98 21.42 -28.53
C ALA A 7 32.33 20.13 -29.03
N ASP A 8 33.13 19.20 -29.56
CA ASP A 8 32.65 17.92 -30.10
C ASP A 8 31.99 17.06 -29.01
N PHE A 9 32.63 16.89 -27.84
CA PHE A 9 32.03 16.15 -26.72
C PHE A 9 30.71 16.77 -26.23
N LYS A 10 30.58 18.10 -26.24
CA LYS A 10 29.32 18.78 -25.88
C LYS A 10 28.24 18.56 -26.93
N ASN A 11 28.57 18.62 -28.22
CA ASN A 11 27.61 18.32 -29.30
C ASN A 11 27.15 16.86 -29.25
N ILE A 12 28.05 15.91 -29.03
CA ILE A 12 27.71 14.48 -28.88
C ILE A 12 26.80 14.27 -27.66
N SER A 13 27.11 14.88 -26.52
CA SER A 13 26.26 14.80 -25.31
C SER A 13 24.87 15.39 -25.55
N LEU A 14 24.77 16.54 -26.24
CA LEU A 14 23.47 17.15 -26.58
C LEU A 14 22.68 16.27 -27.56
N GLN A 15 23.33 15.67 -28.56
CA GLN A 15 22.70 14.75 -29.51
C GLN A 15 22.20 13.48 -28.82
N MET A 16 22.94 12.91 -27.86
CA MET A 16 22.48 11.77 -27.06
C MET A 16 21.28 12.14 -26.17
N GLN A 17 21.28 13.32 -25.56
CA GLN A 17 20.13 13.82 -24.78
C GLN A 17 18.90 14.07 -25.66
N MET A 18 19.06 14.64 -26.86
CA MET A 18 17.96 14.81 -27.81
C MET A 18 17.46 13.47 -28.36
N ALA A 19 18.34 12.50 -28.64
CA ALA A 19 17.94 11.16 -29.05
C ALA A 19 17.15 10.43 -27.93
N ALA A 20 17.58 10.55 -26.68
CA ALA A 20 16.85 10.02 -25.53
C ALA A 20 15.46 10.66 -25.38
N LEU A 21 15.35 12.00 -25.51
CA LEU A 21 14.06 12.71 -25.47
C LEU A 21 13.13 12.30 -26.64
N ILE A 22 13.68 12.14 -27.85
CA ILE A 22 12.93 11.68 -29.03
C ILE A 22 12.43 10.25 -28.82
N ASN A 23 13.27 9.34 -28.30
CA ASN A 23 12.86 7.97 -27.99
C ASN A 23 11.76 7.93 -26.91
N VAL A 24 11.86 8.74 -25.86
CA VAL A 24 10.82 8.86 -24.82
C VAL A 24 9.51 9.42 -25.39
N GLN A 25 9.57 10.42 -26.28
CA GLN A 25 8.37 10.92 -26.97
C GLN A 25 7.76 9.88 -27.92
N GLN A 26 8.58 9.09 -28.62
CA GLN A 26 8.10 8.01 -29.49
C GLN A 26 7.49 6.86 -28.68
N MET A 27 8.05 6.48 -27.53
CA MET A 27 7.44 5.54 -26.58
C MET A 27 6.06 6.04 -26.11
N TYR A 28 5.97 7.31 -25.71
CA TYR A 28 4.71 7.91 -25.26
C TYR A 28 3.65 7.96 -26.38
N ALA A 29 4.07 8.30 -27.62
CA ALA A 29 3.21 8.29 -28.79
C ALA A 29 2.72 6.87 -29.15
N ALA A 30 3.60 5.86 -29.07
CA ALA A 30 3.24 4.46 -29.31
C ALA A 30 2.26 3.93 -28.25
N GLN A 31 2.46 4.29 -26.98
CA GLN A 31 1.56 3.92 -25.88
C GLN A 31 0.17 4.56 -26.04
N MET A 32 0.11 5.85 -26.42
CA MET A 32 -1.14 6.54 -26.72
C MET A 32 -1.84 5.98 -27.97
N ALA A 33 -1.09 5.57 -29.00
CA ALA A 33 -1.63 4.91 -30.18
C ALA A 33 -2.21 3.52 -29.86
N GLN A 34 -1.57 2.73 -28.98
CA GLN A 34 -2.14 1.48 -28.47
C GLN A 34 -3.46 1.72 -27.72
N MET A 35 -3.51 2.72 -26.82
CA MET A 35 -4.75 3.08 -26.12
C MET A 35 -5.86 3.49 -27.09
N ALA A 36 -5.54 4.28 -28.13
CA ALA A 36 -6.50 4.64 -29.17
C ALA A 36 -7.02 3.42 -29.95
N SER A 37 -6.16 2.43 -30.23
CA SER A 37 -6.55 1.20 -30.95
C SER A 37 -7.47 0.26 -30.16
N MET A 38 -7.60 0.46 -28.84
CA MET A 38 -8.51 -0.29 -27.97
C MET A 38 -9.92 0.31 -27.90
N ALA A 39 -10.16 1.48 -28.50
CA ALA A 39 -11.50 2.01 -28.70
C ALA A 39 -12.16 1.32 -29.92
N ASN A 40 -13.30 0.66 -29.71
CA ASN A 40 -14.00 -0.09 -30.78
C ASN A 40 -14.33 0.80 -32.00
N PRO A 41 -14.16 0.29 -33.24
CA PRO A 41 -14.65 0.96 -34.44
C PRO A 41 -16.19 1.02 -34.45
N PRO A 42 -16.81 2.05 -35.08
CA PRO A 42 -18.26 2.23 -35.07
C PRO A 42 -18.99 1.13 -35.84
N ASN A 43 -20.00 0.53 -35.20
CA ASN A 43 -20.87 -0.47 -35.81
C ASN A 43 -21.82 0.21 -36.83
N PRO A 44 -21.80 -0.19 -38.13
CA PRO A 44 -22.50 0.54 -39.20
C PRO A 44 -24.04 0.42 -39.17
N ASN A 45 -24.64 -0.35 -38.26
CA ASN A 45 -26.09 -0.63 -38.22
C ASN A 45 -26.89 0.22 -37.21
N VAL A 46 -26.41 1.41 -36.80
CA VAL A 46 -27.14 2.31 -35.89
C VAL A 46 -27.69 3.53 -36.65
N ASN A 47 -29.02 3.67 -36.69
CA ASN A 47 -29.70 4.79 -37.33
C ASN A 47 -29.50 6.10 -36.50
N PRO A 48 -28.92 7.18 -37.06
CA PRO A 48 -28.58 8.39 -36.31
C PRO A 48 -29.76 9.11 -35.62
N ALA A 49 -31.00 8.88 -36.07
CA ALA A 49 -32.17 9.62 -35.57
C ALA A 49 -32.60 9.28 -34.12
N ALA A 50 -32.04 8.24 -33.49
CA ALA A 50 -32.51 7.72 -32.20
C ALA A 50 -31.87 8.38 -30.95
N LEU A 51 -30.86 9.24 -31.10
CA LEU A 51 -29.96 9.63 -30.00
C LEU A 51 -30.34 10.88 -29.18
N ASN A 52 -31.42 11.59 -29.52
CA ASN A 52 -31.81 12.85 -28.86
C ASN A 52 -32.76 12.71 -27.64
N GLY A 53 -33.01 11.49 -27.14
CA GLY A 53 -34.08 11.22 -26.16
C GLY A 53 -33.67 10.68 -24.78
N ALA A 54 -32.40 10.32 -24.56
CA ALA A 54 -32.02 9.50 -23.40
C ALA A 54 -30.65 9.86 -22.78
N PHE A 55 -30.55 11.06 -22.18
CA PHE A 55 -29.34 11.51 -21.46
C PHE A 55 -29.60 11.94 -20.00
N THR A 56 -30.46 11.19 -19.29
CA THR A 56 -30.63 11.28 -17.84
C THR A 56 -30.55 9.90 -17.19
N GLY A 57 -29.35 9.52 -16.73
CA GLY A 57 -29.16 8.38 -15.83
C GLY A 57 -28.81 7.02 -16.46
N MET A 58 -27.57 6.86 -16.94
CA MET A 58 -26.88 5.55 -16.96
C MET A 58 -25.38 5.72 -16.63
N LYS A 59 -24.74 4.65 -16.13
CA LYS A 59 -23.35 4.64 -15.69
C LYS A 59 -22.39 4.58 -16.90
N ASN A 60 -21.28 5.32 -16.85
CA ASN A 60 -20.26 5.34 -17.89
C ASN A 60 -19.38 4.07 -17.85
N PRO A 61 -19.33 3.20 -18.88
CA PRO A 61 -18.75 1.86 -18.79
C PRO A 61 -17.31 1.76 -19.33
N LEU A 62 -16.41 2.69 -18.95
CA LEU A 62 -14.98 2.67 -19.34
C LEU A 62 -14.02 3.00 -18.18
N MET A 63 -14.35 2.54 -16.96
CA MET A 63 -13.37 2.43 -15.87
C MET A 63 -13.08 0.95 -15.57
N PRO A 64 -11.81 0.54 -15.40
CA PRO A 64 -11.49 -0.71 -14.73
C PRO A 64 -12.09 -0.67 -13.31
N GLN A 65 -12.83 -1.70 -12.93
CA GLN A 65 -13.22 -1.87 -11.54
C GLN A 65 -11.96 -2.18 -10.73
N MET A 66 -11.62 -1.33 -9.76
CA MET A 66 -10.59 -1.67 -8.78
C MET A 66 -11.01 -2.95 -8.08
N GLN A 67 -10.17 -3.98 -8.14
CA GLN A 67 -10.37 -5.19 -7.35
C GLN A 67 -10.08 -4.86 -5.89
N GLU A 68 -10.95 -5.29 -4.99
CA GLU A 68 -10.84 -5.07 -3.55
C GLU A 68 -9.68 -5.91 -2.99
N TYR A 69 -8.48 -5.32 -2.97
CA TYR A 69 -7.31 -5.90 -2.32
C TYR A 69 -7.36 -5.64 -0.81
N ASP A 70 -7.86 -6.66 -0.11
CA ASP A 70 -7.77 -6.97 1.34
C ASP A 70 -7.55 -5.80 2.32
N GLU A 71 -8.62 -5.42 3.04
CA GLU A 71 -8.61 -4.33 4.05
C GLU A 71 -7.74 -4.60 5.30
N ARG A 72 -7.04 -5.73 5.38
CA ARG A 72 -6.39 -6.24 6.60
C ARG A 72 -4.98 -5.73 6.90
N GLU A 73 -4.44 -4.77 6.14
CA GLU A 73 -3.24 -4.01 6.57
C GLU A 73 -3.58 -2.80 7.47
N LEU A 74 -4.85 -2.38 7.55
CA LEU A 74 -5.25 -1.16 8.27
C LEU A 74 -5.26 -1.29 9.81
N GLU A 75 -5.19 -2.50 10.37
CA GLU A 75 -5.12 -2.76 11.82
C GLU A 75 -3.73 -3.28 12.28
N GLY A 76 -2.71 -3.23 11.41
CA GLY A 76 -1.53 -4.10 11.51
C GLY A 76 -0.34 -3.66 12.37
N MET A 77 -0.17 -2.37 12.71
CA MET A 77 1.05 -1.85 13.36
C MET A 77 0.78 -0.88 14.53
N GLY A 78 0.10 -1.39 15.55
CA GLY A 78 -0.27 -0.63 16.76
C GLY A 78 0.50 -0.94 18.05
N ASP A 79 1.57 -1.74 18.04
CA ASP A 79 2.36 -2.01 19.25
C ASP A 79 3.80 -2.52 18.97
N ARG A 80 4.82 -1.82 19.51
CA ARG A 80 6.18 -2.30 19.90
C ARG A 80 7.17 -1.15 20.20
N ARG A 81 7.25 -0.75 21.48
CA ARG A 81 8.50 -0.49 22.26
C ARG A 81 8.17 0.19 23.60
N GLY A 82 8.67 -0.38 24.72
CA GLY A 82 8.51 0.24 26.04
C GLY A 82 8.81 -0.69 27.21
N MET A 83 10.05 -1.17 27.37
CA MET A 83 10.46 -2.00 28.52
C MET A 83 11.87 -1.68 29.03
N HIS A 84 11.98 -0.54 29.72
CA HIS A 84 12.86 -0.34 30.88
C HIS A 84 11.95 0.15 32.03
N GLY A 85 12.12 -0.24 33.29
CA GLY A 85 13.05 -1.22 33.85
C GLY A 85 13.37 -0.90 35.32
N SER A 86 12.76 -1.60 36.28
CA SER A 86 12.97 -1.36 37.72
C SER A 86 12.82 -2.64 38.57
N GLN A 87 13.54 -2.71 39.69
CA GLN A 87 13.75 -3.89 40.55
C GLN A 87 12.65 -4.06 41.63
N GLY A 88 12.49 -5.25 42.24
CA GLY A 88 11.49 -5.39 43.32
C GLY A 88 11.19 -6.75 44.01
N PHE A 89 12.18 -7.63 44.27
CA PHE A 89 12.26 -8.64 45.36
C PHE A 89 11.02 -9.35 46.03
N GLN A 90 11.17 -10.68 46.26
CA GLN A 90 10.40 -11.57 47.20
C GLN A 90 8.95 -11.95 46.79
N GLY A 91 8.38 -13.12 47.13
CA GLY A 91 8.94 -14.36 47.72
C GLY A 91 7.85 -15.38 48.20
N LEU A 92 8.25 -16.66 48.37
CA LEU A 92 7.60 -17.75 49.16
C LEU A 92 6.28 -18.47 48.72
N ASP A 93 6.46 -19.70 48.20
CA ASP A 93 6.11 -21.02 48.82
C ASP A 93 4.67 -21.64 48.92
N ARG A 94 4.63 -22.99 48.71
CA ARG A 94 3.73 -24.08 49.23
C ARG A 94 2.24 -24.34 48.83
N GLN A 95 2.08 -25.42 48.02
CA GLN A 95 1.35 -26.71 48.27
C GLN A 95 -0.09 -26.81 48.90
N ARG A 96 -1.01 -27.50 48.19
CA ARG A 96 -1.74 -28.79 48.53
C ARG A 96 -2.82 -29.11 47.43
N LYS A 97 -3.07 -30.36 46.95
CA LYS A 97 -3.78 -31.56 47.51
C LYS A 97 -5.26 -31.29 47.91
N LYS A 98 -6.29 -32.14 47.71
CA LYS A 98 -6.62 -33.43 46.98
C LYS A 98 -8.17 -33.64 47.16
N MET A 99 -9.04 -34.39 46.44
CA MET A 99 -9.08 -35.34 45.28
C MET A 99 -10.21 -34.91 44.29
N GLY A 100 -11.04 -35.71 43.57
CA GLY A 100 -11.23 -37.18 43.42
C GLY A 100 -12.45 -37.61 42.54
N GLU A 101 -12.61 -38.95 42.41
CA GLU A 101 -13.78 -39.77 41.96
C GLU A 101 -14.37 -39.74 40.51
N GLN A 102 -14.58 -40.96 39.97
CA GLN A 102 -15.38 -41.38 38.80
C GLN A 102 -15.85 -42.83 39.02
N PRO A 103 -16.93 -43.29 38.35
CA PRO A 103 -16.78 -44.39 37.37
C PRO A 103 -17.56 -44.14 36.05
N VAL A 104 -16.96 -44.28 34.86
CA VAL A 104 -16.85 -45.49 34.00
C VAL A 104 -18.15 -45.86 33.24
N GLY A 105 -18.11 -45.76 31.90
CA GLY A 105 -19.15 -46.26 30.97
C GLY A 105 -18.97 -45.73 29.53
N SER A 106 -18.45 -46.56 28.62
CA SER A 106 -18.11 -46.22 27.21
C SER A 106 -18.59 -47.35 26.27
N PRO A 107 -18.36 -47.36 24.91
CA PRO A 107 -17.88 -46.31 23.99
C PRO A 107 -18.64 -46.19 22.64
N VAL A 108 -18.54 -45.07 21.91
CA VAL A 108 -18.58 -45.04 20.42
C VAL A 108 -17.60 -43.98 19.88
N ASN A 109 -16.92 -44.27 18.76
CA ASN A 109 -15.91 -43.41 18.13
C ASN A 109 -16.46 -42.27 17.25
N ARG A 110 -15.85 -41.08 17.32
CA ARG A 110 -15.20 -40.49 16.13
C ARG A 110 -14.07 -39.50 16.51
N ARG A 111 -13.08 -39.35 15.62
CA ARG A 111 -11.84 -38.61 15.84
C ARG A 111 -11.96 -37.13 15.45
N LEU A 112 -11.36 -36.24 16.25
CA LEU A 112 -10.87 -34.92 15.81
C LEU A 112 -9.47 -34.72 16.39
N GLN A 113 -8.47 -34.50 15.54
CA GLN A 113 -7.10 -34.18 15.97
C GLN A 113 -6.90 -32.66 16.03
N ARG A 114 -6.25 -32.17 17.10
CA ARG A 114 -5.80 -30.78 17.18
C ARG A 114 -4.46 -30.64 16.43
N GLY A 115 -4.45 -29.86 15.35
CA GLY A 115 -3.21 -29.43 14.68
C GLY A 115 -2.39 -28.49 15.56
N ARG A 116 -1.06 -28.51 15.38
CA ARG A 116 -0.12 -27.55 16.01
C ARG A 116 -0.09 -26.24 15.20
N ARG A 117 0.27 -25.13 15.86
CA ARG A 117 0.62 -23.88 15.19
C ARG A 117 1.91 -24.05 14.38
N GLY A 118 1.91 -23.59 13.13
CA GLY A 118 3.10 -23.29 12.32
C GLY A 118 3.19 -21.79 12.03
N GLY A 119 4.29 -21.33 11.44
CA GLY A 119 4.49 -19.93 11.05
C GLY A 119 3.59 -19.51 9.88
N ARG A 120 3.42 -18.19 9.68
CA ARG A 120 2.81 -17.66 8.45
C ARG A 120 3.77 -17.80 7.28
N GLN A 121 3.21 -18.08 6.11
CA GLN A 121 3.87 -18.16 4.82
C GLN A 121 2.86 -17.54 3.85
N ASP A 122 3.24 -16.44 3.20
CA ASP A 122 2.26 -15.57 2.54
C ASP A 122 2.04 -15.98 1.07
N ASP A 123 1.14 -16.94 0.88
CA ASP A 123 0.81 -17.56 -0.41
C ASP A 123 0.01 -16.63 -1.33
N TYR A 124 0.71 -15.85 -2.17
CA TYR A 124 0.11 -15.18 -3.34
C TYR A 124 0.02 -16.14 -4.55
N LEU A 125 -1.06 -16.91 -4.61
CA LEU A 125 -1.45 -17.73 -5.76
C LEU A 125 -2.86 -17.34 -6.23
N GLY A 126 -3.06 -17.11 -7.53
CA GLY A 126 -4.41 -17.06 -8.11
C GLY A 126 -4.73 -15.96 -9.12
N TYR A 127 -3.97 -15.84 -10.22
CA TYR A 127 -4.56 -15.43 -11.50
C TYR A 127 -4.09 -16.39 -12.60
N GLY A 128 -5.07 -17.03 -13.26
CA GLY A 128 -4.83 -18.13 -14.19
C GLY A 128 -4.45 -17.69 -15.60
N ASP A 129 -3.86 -18.62 -16.37
CA ASP A 129 -3.39 -18.39 -17.73
C ASP A 129 -4.49 -17.84 -18.66
N ARG A 130 -4.17 -16.71 -19.30
CA ARG A 130 -4.79 -16.26 -20.54
C ARG A 130 -3.75 -15.66 -21.50
N ARG A 131 -2.88 -16.52 -22.05
CA ARG A 131 -2.14 -16.32 -23.31
C ARG A 131 -1.83 -14.87 -23.65
N ALA A 132 -0.92 -14.25 -22.90
CA ALA A 132 -0.34 -12.98 -23.29
C ALA A 132 0.52 -13.18 -24.55
N GLY A 133 -0.06 -12.89 -25.72
CA GLY A 133 0.73 -12.74 -26.95
C GLY A 133 1.66 -11.53 -26.83
N ASN A 134 2.78 -11.53 -27.56
CA ASN A 134 3.80 -10.48 -27.50
C ASN A 134 3.20 -9.06 -27.62
N VAL A 135 3.09 -8.36 -26.49
CA VAL A 135 2.99 -6.90 -26.46
C VAL A 135 4.43 -6.39 -26.40
N GLY A 136 4.88 -5.72 -27.46
CA GLY A 136 6.29 -5.36 -27.62
C GLY A 136 6.79 -4.43 -26.52
N ILE A 137 7.76 -4.92 -25.72
CA ILE A 137 8.52 -4.08 -24.79
C ILE A 137 9.51 -3.26 -25.61
N ILE A 138 9.42 -1.93 -25.51
CA ILE A 138 10.41 -1.02 -26.12
C ILE A 138 11.60 -0.92 -25.16
N GLY A 139 12.80 -1.24 -25.63
CA GLY A 139 14.06 -0.97 -24.92
C GLY A 139 14.96 -2.18 -24.64
N VAL A 140 14.54 -3.41 -24.95
CA VAL A 140 15.42 -4.59 -24.84
C VAL A 140 16.25 -4.74 -26.13
N PRO A 141 17.59 -4.91 -26.06
CA PRO A 141 18.41 -5.21 -27.23
C PRO A 141 17.97 -6.50 -27.94
N GLU A 142 18.10 -6.56 -29.28
CA GLU A 142 17.66 -7.71 -30.08
C GLU A 142 18.36 -9.04 -29.71
N THR A 143 19.52 -8.96 -29.05
CA THR A 143 20.31 -10.10 -28.55
C THR A 143 19.60 -10.94 -27.48
N ILE A 144 18.57 -10.41 -26.79
CA ILE A 144 17.90 -11.11 -25.67
C ILE A 144 16.68 -11.94 -26.15
N GLN A 145 16.31 -11.90 -27.44
CA GLN A 145 15.12 -12.61 -27.93
C GLN A 145 15.29 -14.13 -28.07
N SER A 146 16.51 -14.63 -28.21
CA SER A 146 16.81 -16.08 -28.18
C SER A 146 17.23 -16.50 -26.77
N ARG A 147 16.38 -17.24 -26.06
CA ARG A 147 16.75 -17.88 -24.79
C ARG A 147 17.95 -18.79 -24.99
N SER A 148 18.85 -18.81 -24.01
CA SER A 148 19.98 -19.72 -24.00
C SER A 148 19.52 -21.17 -23.75
N PRO A 149 20.24 -22.17 -24.31
CA PRO A 149 20.06 -23.56 -23.93
C PRO A 149 20.25 -23.80 -22.42
N LEU A 150 20.99 -22.92 -21.74
CA LEU A 150 21.17 -22.95 -20.28
C LEU A 150 19.86 -22.59 -19.55
N LEU A 151 19.19 -21.50 -19.93
CA LEU A 151 17.91 -21.10 -19.32
C LEU A 151 16.79 -22.10 -19.61
N GLU A 152 16.76 -22.70 -20.80
CA GLU A 152 15.82 -23.78 -21.12
C GLU A 152 16.11 -25.04 -20.28
N THR A 153 17.39 -25.43 -20.14
CA THR A 153 17.81 -26.56 -19.29
C THR A 153 17.50 -26.31 -17.81
N PHE A 154 17.67 -25.08 -17.33
CA PHE A 154 17.26 -24.67 -15.98
C PHE A 154 15.75 -24.79 -15.78
N ARG A 155 14.94 -24.21 -16.67
CA ARG A 155 13.47 -24.30 -16.61
C ARG A 155 12.98 -25.76 -16.64
N ALA A 156 13.67 -26.65 -17.37
CA ALA A 156 13.33 -28.06 -17.49
C ALA A 156 13.80 -28.95 -16.32
N THR A 157 14.89 -28.61 -15.62
CA THR A 157 15.52 -29.50 -14.61
C THR A 157 15.58 -28.91 -13.20
N SER A 158 15.34 -27.62 -13.01
CA SER A 158 15.45 -26.98 -11.70
C SER A 158 14.37 -27.48 -10.74
N ALA A 159 14.80 -28.12 -9.64
CA ALA A 159 13.89 -28.72 -8.68
C ALA A 159 12.98 -27.68 -7.98
N SER A 160 13.34 -26.40 -7.92
CA SER A 160 12.45 -25.33 -7.43
C SER A 160 11.32 -25.04 -8.42
N VAL A 161 11.64 -24.89 -9.70
CA VAL A 161 10.68 -24.63 -10.79
C VAL A 161 9.68 -25.78 -10.91
N LEU A 162 10.16 -27.02 -10.93
CA LEU A 162 9.31 -28.21 -11.05
C LEU A 162 8.36 -28.38 -9.84
N ARG A 163 8.79 -28.00 -8.62
CA ARG A 163 7.92 -27.97 -7.44
C ARG A 163 6.84 -26.89 -7.53
N SER A 164 7.15 -25.71 -8.06
CA SER A 164 6.15 -24.65 -8.29
C SER A 164 5.14 -25.01 -9.38
N ALA A 165 5.58 -25.67 -10.45
CA ALA A 165 4.70 -26.15 -11.52
C ALA A 165 3.74 -27.26 -11.04
N GLY A 166 4.20 -28.15 -10.15
CA GLY A 166 3.41 -29.26 -9.60
C GLY A 166 2.24 -28.86 -8.69
N ALA A 167 2.01 -27.57 -8.43
CA ALA A 167 0.95 -27.06 -7.57
C ALA A 167 -0.22 -26.37 -8.32
N ALA A 168 -0.07 -26.09 -9.62
CA ALA A 168 -1.06 -25.35 -10.41
C ALA A 168 -1.34 -26.06 -11.75
N ASP A 169 -2.47 -26.76 -11.78
CA ASP A 169 -3.15 -27.41 -12.93
C ASP A 169 -2.29 -27.79 -14.16
N VAL A 170 -1.95 -29.08 -14.25
CA VAL A 170 -1.61 -29.72 -15.52
C VAL A 170 -2.44 -31.00 -15.67
N GLY A 171 -3.60 -30.88 -16.33
CA GLY A 171 -4.26 -32.03 -16.95
C GLY A 171 -3.30 -32.72 -17.94
N SER A 172 -3.18 -34.05 -17.86
CA SER A 172 -2.11 -34.84 -18.46
C SER A 172 -1.88 -34.61 -19.97
N GLY A 173 -0.94 -33.74 -20.33
CA GLY A 173 -0.51 -33.51 -21.71
C GLY A 173 0.77 -32.69 -21.84
N MET A 174 1.68 -33.13 -22.70
CA MET A 174 2.80 -32.35 -23.27
C MET A 174 3.92 -31.82 -22.35
N LEU A 175 4.20 -32.44 -21.19
CA LEU A 175 5.49 -32.27 -20.47
C LEU A 175 6.40 -33.51 -20.50
N SER A 176 6.24 -34.37 -21.51
CA SER A 176 7.17 -35.49 -21.78
C SER A 176 7.86 -35.30 -23.12
N MET A 177 8.93 -34.49 -23.15
CA MET A 177 9.91 -34.51 -24.24
C MET A 177 11.36 -34.32 -23.74
N ASN A 178 12.06 -35.45 -23.71
CA ASN A 178 13.41 -35.60 -24.27
C ASN A 178 14.64 -34.93 -23.61
N SER A 179 14.57 -34.43 -22.38
CA SER A 179 15.78 -33.98 -21.65
C SER A 179 16.56 -35.10 -20.95
N GLY A 180 15.89 -36.19 -20.53
CA GLY A 180 16.50 -37.37 -19.89
C GLY A 180 17.09 -37.16 -18.49
N VAL A 181 17.25 -35.92 -18.04
CA VAL A 181 17.81 -35.52 -16.75
C VAL A 181 16.67 -35.23 -15.75
N GLY A 182 16.74 -35.84 -14.57
CA GLY A 182 15.78 -35.62 -13.49
C GLY A 182 15.94 -34.26 -12.79
N PRO A 183 15.10 -33.95 -11.79
CA PRO A 183 15.23 -32.72 -11.02
C PRO A 183 16.61 -32.62 -10.37
N ARG A 184 17.31 -31.51 -10.61
CA ARG A 184 18.63 -31.23 -10.02
C ARG A 184 18.64 -29.94 -9.21
N GLU A 185 19.64 -29.84 -8.35
CA GLU A 185 20.03 -28.59 -7.71
C GLU A 185 20.94 -27.79 -8.65
N TRP A 186 20.96 -26.47 -8.45
CA TRP A 186 21.65 -25.48 -9.27
C TRP A 186 22.31 -24.46 -8.34
N HIS A 187 23.47 -23.93 -8.73
CA HIS A 187 24.23 -22.91 -7.98
C HIS A 187 24.46 -21.64 -8.82
N LEU A 188 24.81 -20.52 -8.19
CA LEU A 188 24.98 -19.24 -8.90
C LEU A 188 26.15 -19.27 -9.90
N GLY A 189 27.25 -19.94 -9.56
CA GLY A 189 28.39 -20.12 -10.47
C GLY A 189 28.10 -20.97 -11.72
N GLU A 190 26.95 -21.65 -11.80
CA GLU A 190 26.51 -22.32 -13.03
C GLU A 190 25.78 -21.37 -14.01
N LEU A 191 25.56 -20.12 -13.62
CA LEU A 191 24.87 -19.09 -14.39
C LEU A 191 25.81 -17.98 -14.90
N GLU A 192 27.13 -18.14 -14.74
CA GLU A 192 28.13 -17.16 -15.17
C GLU A 192 28.03 -16.89 -16.68
N GLY A 193 27.97 -15.61 -17.06
CA GLY A 193 27.69 -15.13 -18.41
C GLY A 193 26.21 -15.11 -18.82
N HIS A 194 25.30 -15.51 -17.92
CA HIS A 194 23.85 -15.58 -18.15
C HIS A 194 23.01 -14.93 -17.02
N ILE A 195 23.63 -14.24 -16.06
CA ILE A 195 22.92 -13.70 -14.89
C ILE A 195 21.86 -12.68 -15.30
N VAL A 196 22.13 -11.80 -16.28
CA VAL A 196 21.16 -10.79 -16.76
C VAL A 196 19.96 -11.47 -17.43
N GLU A 197 20.20 -12.49 -18.27
CA GLU A 197 19.14 -13.28 -18.91
C GLU A 197 18.22 -13.90 -17.84
N PHE A 198 18.82 -14.57 -16.85
CA PHE A 198 18.08 -15.18 -15.74
C PHE A 198 17.39 -14.14 -14.85
N ALA A 199 17.98 -12.96 -14.62
CA ALA A 199 17.37 -11.90 -13.83
C ALA A 199 16.11 -11.30 -14.51
N THR A 200 16.05 -11.33 -15.85
CA THR A 200 14.84 -10.99 -16.63
C THR A 200 13.86 -12.16 -16.82
N ASP A 201 14.16 -13.35 -16.26
CA ASP A 201 13.28 -14.52 -16.30
C ASP A 201 12.50 -14.68 -14.97
N GLN A 202 11.21 -15.00 -15.04
CA GLN A 202 10.36 -15.19 -13.86
C GLN A 202 10.89 -16.26 -12.89
N HIS A 203 11.47 -17.34 -13.41
CA HIS A 203 12.02 -18.44 -12.61
C HIS A 203 13.49 -18.21 -12.29
N GLY A 204 14.28 -17.71 -13.24
CA GLY A 204 15.68 -17.36 -13.04
C GLY A 204 15.85 -16.30 -11.94
N SER A 205 15.07 -15.22 -11.98
CA SER A 205 15.09 -14.14 -11.00
C SER A 205 14.71 -14.66 -9.61
N ARG A 206 13.64 -15.46 -9.49
CA ARG A 206 13.25 -16.07 -8.21
C ARG A 206 14.34 -16.98 -7.63
N PHE A 207 15.08 -17.69 -8.48
CA PHE A 207 16.22 -18.50 -8.06
C PHE A 207 17.40 -17.64 -7.60
N ILE A 208 17.82 -16.62 -8.38
CA ILE A 208 18.89 -15.69 -8.00
C ILE A 208 18.56 -15.00 -6.67
N GLN A 209 17.32 -14.51 -6.50
CA GLN A 209 16.84 -13.90 -5.26
C GLN A 209 17.00 -14.84 -4.05
N GLN A 210 16.68 -16.13 -4.21
CA GLN A 210 16.78 -17.13 -3.14
C GLN A 210 18.23 -17.53 -2.84
N GLN A 211 19.10 -17.63 -3.86
CA GLN A 211 20.50 -17.94 -3.65
C GLN A 211 21.25 -16.78 -2.98
N LEU A 212 20.97 -15.52 -3.36
CA LEU A 212 21.63 -14.34 -2.77
C LEU A 212 21.48 -14.23 -1.24
N GLU A 213 20.48 -14.87 -0.62
CA GLU A 213 20.31 -14.88 0.84
C GLU A 213 21.31 -15.81 1.58
N VAL A 214 21.95 -16.74 0.86
CA VAL A 214 22.84 -17.79 1.41
C VAL A 214 24.17 -17.94 0.66
N ALA A 215 24.35 -17.18 -0.42
CA ALA A 215 25.50 -17.25 -1.33
C ALA A 215 26.83 -16.85 -0.67
N SER A 216 27.92 -17.40 -1.20
CA SER A 216 29.28 -16.95 -0.86
C SER A 216 29.56 -15.53 -1.37
N PRO A 217 30.47 -14.76 -0.75
CA PRO A 217 30.91 -13.45 -1.26
C PRO A 217 31.38 -13.49 -2.72
N GLU A 218 31.98 -14.61 -3.13
CA GLU A 218 32.43 -14.88 -4.49
C GLU A 218 31.26 -15.01 -5.47
N GLU A 219 30.24 -15.82 -5.15
CA GLU A 219 29.01 -15.92 -5.96
C GLU A 219 28.24 -14.59 -6.02
N VAL A 220 28.14 -13.88 -4.90
CA VAL A 220 27.56 -12.53 -4.82
C VAL A 220 28.30 -11.56 -5.74
N GLN A 221 29.63 -11.66 -5.84
CA GLN A 221 30.43 -10.84 -6.74
C GLN A 221 30.24 -11.22 -8.21
N ILE A 222 30.02 -12.49 -8.57
CA ILE A 222 29.64 -12.90 -9.94
C ILE A 222 28.32 -12.20 -10.32
N VAL A 223 27.27 -12.40 -9.51
CA VAL A 223 25.94 -11.80 -9.75
C VAL A 223 26.04 -10.28 -9.84
N LEU A 224 26.78 -9.63 -8.94
CA LEU A 224 26.97 -8.18 -8.95
C LEU A 224 27.71 -7.70 -10.20
N THR A 225 28.71 -8.43 -10.70
CA THR A 225 29.52 -7.98 -11.85
C THR A 225 28.69 -7.95 -13.12
N GLU A 226 27.99 -9.05 -13.42
CA GLU A 226 27.13 -9.13 -14.61
C GLU A 226 25.90 -8.22 -14.52
N THR A 227 25.23 -8.17 -13.36
CA THR A 227 24.05 -7.29 -13.22
C THR A 227 24.38 -5.80 -13.31
N LEU A 228 25.63 -5.38 -13.04
CA LEU A 228 26.02 -3.98 -13.13
C LEU A 228 26.09 -3.43 -14.56
N GLU A 229 26.33 -4.26 -15.57
CA GLU A 229 26.39 -3.82 -16.97
C GLU A 229 25.00 -3.35 -17.47
N ASP A 230 23.95 -4.11 -17.12
CA ASP A 230 22.55 -3.83 -17.50
C ASP A 230 21.68 -3.33 -16.33
N VAL A 231 22.27 -2.88 -15.22
CA VAL A 231 21.51 -2.63 -13.97
C VAL A 231 20.38 -1.62 -14.14
N GLN A 232 20.56 -0.63 -15.02
CA GLN A 232 19.56 0.38 -15.34
C GLN A 232 18.32 -0.23 -16.01
N ILE A 233 18.49 -1.27 -16.82
CA ILE A 233 17.41 -2.06 -17.42
C ILE A 233 16.78 -2.93 -16.32
N LEU A 234 17.59 -3.64 -15.54
CA LEU A 234 17.10 -4.51 -14.46
C LEU A 234 16.27 -3.76 -13.41
N MET A 235 16.63 -2.52 -13.04
CA MET A 235 15.82 -1.66 -12.16
C MET A 235 14.41 -1.39 -12.70
N MET A 236 14.23 -1.45 -14.02
CA MET A 236 12.97 -1.20 -14.70
C MET A 236 12.33 -2.47 -15.29
N ASP A 237 12.92 -3.64 -15.10
CA ASP A 237 12.32 -4.91 -15.50
C ASP A 237 11.35 -5.46 -14.43
N VAL A 238 10.33 -6.20 -14.87
CA VAL A 238 9.31 -6.82 -14.02
C VAL A 238 9.86 -7.89 -13.07
N PHE A 239 10.97 -8.54 -13.41
CA PHE A 239 11.65 -9.54 -12.57
C PHE A 239 13.03 -9.09 -12.10
N GLY A 240 13.78 -8.34 -12.91
CA GLY A 240 15.12 -7.84 -12.60
C GLY A 240 15.17 -6.91 -11.39
N ASN A 241 14.11 -6.12 -11.16
CA ASN A 241 14.08 -5.15 -10.06
C ASN A 241 14.23 -5.81 -8.69
N TYR A 242 13.78 -7.07 -8.55
CA TYR A 242 13.91 -7.85 -7.32
C TYR A 242 15.34 -8.37 -7.11
N VAL A 243 16.09 -8.69 -8.19
CA VAL A 243 17.51 -9.06 -8.09
C VAL A 243 18.34 -7.85 -7.64
N VAL A 244 18.08 -6.66 -8.21
CA VAL A 244 18.73 -5.41 -7.78
C VAL A 244 18.41 -5.10 -6.30
N GLN A 245 17.16 -5.29 -5.87
CA GLN A 245 16.78 -5.17 -4.45
C GLN A 245 17.49 -6.19 -3.54
N LYS A 246 17.68 -7.44 -3.98
CA LYS A 246 18.45 -8.44 -3.21
C LYS A 246 19.95 -8.13 -3.16
N LEU A 247 20.54 -7.56 -4.22
CA LEU A 247 21.92 -7.06 -4.19
C LEU A 247 22.09 -5.87 -3.23
N LEU A 248 21.06 -5.04 -3.05
CA LEU A 248 21.05 -3.98 -2.03
C LEU A 248 20.91 -4.52 -0.59
N GLU A 249 20.32 -5.70 -0.40
CA GLU A 249 20.22 -6.37 0.91
C GLU A 249 21.48 -7.18 1.27
N TYR A 250 21.98 -8.01 0.33
CA TYR A 250 23.01 -9.02 0.61
C TYR A 250 24.36 -8.74 -0.07
N GLY A 251 24.42 -7.88 -1.10
CA GLY A 251 25.65 -7.52 -1.82
C GLY A 251 26.62 -6.60 -1.06
N GLY A 252 26.28 -6.25 0.18
CA GLY A 252 27.11 -5.47 1.08
C GLY A 252 27.44 -4.06 0.57
N LYS A 253 28.49 -3.45 1.16
CA LYS A 253 28.85 -2.05 0.88
C LYS A 253 29.29 -1.80 -0.57
N GLN A 254 29.81 -2.81 -1.26
CA GLN A 254 30.24 -2.68 -2.65
C GLN A 254 29.06 -2.62 -3.60
N ALA A 255 28.10 -3.56 -3.48
CA ALA A 255 26.87 -3.51 -4.26
C ALA A 255 26.09 -2.22 -3.98
N LEU A 256 25.89 -1.87 -2.70
CA LEU A 256 25.19 -0.64 -2.32
C LEU A 256 25.82 0.60 -2.97
N ARG A 257 27.15 0.77 -2.89
CA ARG A 257 27.82 1.94 -3.47
C ARG A 257 27.67 1.99 -4.99
N LEU A 258 27.79 0.86 -5.68
CA LEU A 258 27.75 0.80 -7.15
C LEU A 258 26.31 0.96 -7.67
N ILE A 259 25.34 0.27 -7.08
CA ILE A 259 23.92 0.39 -7.45
C ILE A 259 23.38 1.80 -7.11
N ALA A 260 23.76 2.39 -5.98
CA ALA A 260 23.39 3.77 -5.66
C ALA A 260 24.10 4.81 -6.55
N ALA A 261 25.28 4.52 -7.09
CA ALA A 261 25.94 5.38 -8.07
C ALA A 261 25.09 5.51 -9.35
N GLU A 262 24.45 4.42 -9.78
CA GLU A 262 23.61 4.36 -10.98
C GLU A 262 22.23 5.04 -10.83
N LEU A 263 21.81 5.42 -9.62
CA LEU A 263 20.62 6.27 -9.40
C LEU A 263 20.88 7.75 -9.67
N ASN A 264 22.13 8.22 -9.68
CA ASN A 264 22.45 9.64 -9.84
C ASN A 264 22.01 10.16 -11.22
N GLY A 265 21.32 11.30 -11.22
CA GLY A 265 20.69 11.91 -12.39
C GLY A 265 19.44 11.18 -12.89
N ARG A 266 18.95 10.17 -12.16
CA ARG A 266 17.85 9.28 -12.59
C ARG A 266 16.72 9.14 -11.58
N MET A 267 16.84 9.74 -10.39
CA MET A 267 15.86 9.59 -9.32
C MET A 267 14.43 9.87 -9.78
N LEU A 268 14.20 10.92 -10.59
CA LEU A 268 12.89 11.25 -11.13
C LEU A 268 12.33 10.14 -12.04
N VAL A 269 13.13 9.64 -12.98
CA VAL A 269 12.70 8.65 -13.98
C VAL A 269 12.37 7.34 -13.28
N LEU A 270 13.23 6.89 -12.37
CA LEU A 270 13.02 5.66 -11.61
C LEU A 270 11.84 5.79 -10.64
N SER A 271 11.66 6.94 -9.97
CA SER A 271 10.54 7.16 -9.03
C SER A 271 9.17 7.08 -9.69
N LEU A 272 9.04 7.52 -10.93
CA LEU A 272 7.80 7.46 -11.71
C LEU A 272 7.59 6.09 -12.37
N HIS A 273 8.59 5.20 -12.37
CA HIS A 273 8.50 3.88 -12.98
C HIS A 273 7.94 2.81 -12.02
N MET A 274 7.08 1.92 -12.52
CA MET A 274 6.33 0.96 -11.68
C MET A 274 7.20 -0.06 -10.93
N TYR A 275 8.35 -0.42 -11.51
CA TYR A 275 9.36 -1.27 -10.88
C TYR A 275 10.53 -0.46 -10.32
N GLY A 276 10.87 0.66 -10.97
CA GLY A 276 11.97 1.54 -10.54
C GLY A 276 11.72 2.18 -9.18
N CYS A 277 10.47 2.53 -8.88
CA CYS A 277 10.09 3.12 -7.60
C CYS A 277 10.34 2.19 -6.41
N ARG A 278 10.35 0.86 -6.65
CA ARG A 278 10.68 -0.16 -5.64
C ARG A 278 12.17 -0.17 -5.34
N VAL A 279 13.01 -0.13 -6.37
CA VAL A 279 14.47 0.02 -6.20
C VAL A 279 14.79 1.34 -5.51
N VAL A 280 14.21 2.47 -5.92
CA VAL A 280 14.44 3.77 -5.28
C VAL A 280 14.06 3.72 -3.80
N GLN A 281 12.87 3.22 -3.45
CA GLN A 281 12.48 3.03 -2.04
C GLN A 281 13.48 2.16 -1.28
N LYS A 282 13.98 1.08 -1.90
CA LYS A 282 14.96 0.19 -1.27
C LYS A 282 16.31 0.84 -1.05
N VAL A 283 16.83 1.59 -2.02
CA VAL A 283 18.08 2.35 -1.89
C VAL A 283 17.98 3.37 -0.75
N LEU A 284 16.84 4.07 -0.63
CA LEU A 284 16.60 5.00 0.48
C LEU A 284 16.59 4.32 1.85
N GLU A 285 16.14 3.06 1.95
CA GLU A 285 16.14 2.27 3.20
C GLU A 285 17.54 1.85 3.66
N VAL A 286 18.49 1.62 2.74
CA VAL A 286 19.82 1.04 3.07
C VAL A 286 21.00 2.02 3.03
N LEU A 287 20.85 3.18 2.38
CA LEU A 287 21.86 4.26 2.44
C LEU A 287 21.95 4.91 3.82
N ASP A 288 23.08 5.57 4.10
CA ASP A 288 23.21 6.53 5.19
C ASP A 288 22.48 7.86 4.90
N ASN A 289 22.35 8.72 5.91
CA ASN A 289 21.57 9.96 5.81
C ASN A 289 22.17 10.98 4.83
N GLU A 290 23.50 11.00 4.63
CA GLU A 290 24.17 11.95 3.73
C GLU A 290 23.93 11.56 2.26
N ALA A 291 24.20 10.30 1.92
CA ALA A 291 23.94 9.77 0.58
C ALA A 291 22.44 9.78 0.24
N ARG A 292 21.57 9.41 1.19
CA ARG A 292 20.10 9.49 1.06
C ARG A 292 19.65 10.93 0.78
N GLY A 293 20.14 11.89 1.56
CA GLY A 293 19.84 13.31 1.38
C GLY A 293 20.35 13.87 0.06
N SER A 294 21.49 13.40 -0.45
CA SER A 294 22.04 13.82 -1.73
C SER A 294 21.17 13.37 -2.92
N LEU A 295 20.80 12.08 -2.98
CA LEU A 295 19.93 11.57 -4.05
C LEU A 295 18.53 12.21 -4.02
N VAL A 296 17.94 12.39 -2.83
CA VAL A 296 16.57 12.90 -2.70
C VAL A 296 16.41 14.33 -3.25
N ARG A 297 17.46 15.16 -3.23
CA ARG A 297 17.48 16.51 -3.84
C ARG A 297 17.27 16.54 -5.35
N GLU A 298 17.48 15.43 -6.07
CA GLU A 298 17.15 15.37 -7.51
C GLU A 298 15.64 15.54 -7.80
N LEU A 299 14.80 15.33 -6.79
CA LEU A 299 13.34 15.43 -6.91
C LEU A 299 12.81 16.85 -6.64
N ASP A 300 13.66 17.82 -6.30
CA ASP A 300 13.28 19.16 -5.79
C ASP A 300 12.25 19.88 -6.66
N SER A 301 12.62 20.22 -7.91
CA SER A 301 11.74 20.84 -8.89
C SER A 301 10.60 19.94 -9.41
N HIS A 302 10.40 18.76 -8.82
CA HIS A 302 9.48 17.73 -9.28
C HIS A 302 8.55 17.17 -8.18
N ILE A 303 8.61 17.67 -6.94
CA ILE A 303 7.84 17.09 -5.82
C ILE A 303 6.35 16.96 -6.11
N LEU A 304 5.67 18.01 -6.55
CA LEU A 304 4.25 17.95 -6.89
C LEU A 304 3.94 16.94 -8.01
N LYS A 305 4.84 16.77 -8.99
CA LYS A 305 4.70 15.76 -10.05
C LYS A 305 4.79 14.35 -9.47
N CYS A 306 5.73 14.10 -8.56
CA CYS A 306 5.85 12.81 -7.90
C CYS A 306 4.68 12.52 -6.95
N ILE A 307 4.16 13.50 -6.21
CA ILE A 307 3.00 13.34 -5.31
C ILE A 307 1.73 12.95 -6.09
N HIS A 308 1.54 13.46 -7.31
CA HIS A 308 0.40 13.11 -8.15
C HIS A 308 0.56 11.79 -8.93
N ASP A 309 1.76 11.20 -8.94
CA ASP A 309 2.02 9.95 -9.66
C ASP A 309 1.78 8.69 -8.80
N GLN A 310 1.23 7.65 -9.42
CA GLN A 310 0.90 6.37 -8.78
C GLN A 310 2.11 5.63 -8.18
N ASN A 311 3.32 5.88 -8.70
CA ASN A 311 4.58 5.29 -8.22
C ASN A 311 5.35 6.32 -7.37
N GLY A 312 5.45 7.55 -7.87
CA GLY A 312 6.22 8.64 -7.27
C GLY A 312 5.76 8.99 -5.85
N ASN A 313 4.46 8.90 -5.55
CA ASN A 313 3.95 9.22 -4.22
C ASN A 313 4.50 8.29 -3.13
N HIS A 314 4.82 7.03 -3.47
CA HIS A 314 5.44 6.09 -2.54
C HIS A 314 6.90 6.46 -2.25
N VAL A 315 7.63 6.97 -3.25
CA VAL A 315 8.97 7.52 -3.05
C VAL A 315 8.91 8.77 -2.17
N ILE A 316 8.01 9.72 -2.42
CA ILE A 316 7.90 10.93 -1.58
C ILE A 316 7.54 10.59 -0.13
N GLN A 317 6.61 9.64 0.09
CA GLN A 317 6.34 9.13 1.44
C GLN A 317 7.58 8.51 2.09
N LYS A 318 8.38 7.73 1.35
CA LYS A 318 9.63 7.13 1.84
C LYS A 318 10.71 8.18 2.15
N CYS A 319 10.82 9.24 1.35
CA CYS A 319 11.68 10.38 1.63
C CYS A 319 11.29 11.04 2.96
N VAL A 320 10.00 11.34 3.16
CA VAL A 320 9.49 11.98 4.39
C VAL A 320 9.66 11.08 5.64
N GLN A 321 9.64 9.75 5.47
CA GLN A 321 9.88 8.79 6.56
C GLN A 321 11.35 8.63 6.96
N LEU A 322 12.30 8.86 6.03
CA LEU A 322 13.71 8.45 6.20
C LEU A 322 14.73 9.59 6.10
N VAL A 323 14.40 10.73 5.51
CA VAL A 323 15.33 11.87 5.41
C VAL A 323 15.15 12.76 6.64
N ASP A 324 16.25 13.20 7.25
CA ASP A 324 16.20 14.14 8.38
C ASP A 324 15.41 15.41 7.99
N PRO A 325 14.63 16.03 8.89
CA PRO A 325 13.75 17.16 8.57
C PRO A 325 14.37 18.24 7.69
N THR A 326 15.59 18.69 8.00
CA THR A 326 16.34 19.70 7.22
C THR A 326 16.62 19.25 5.78
N GLY A 327 16.85 17.95 5.55
CA GLY A 327 17.10 17.37 4.24
C GLY A 327 15.85 17.23 3.37
N MET A 328 14.66 17.20 3.96
CA MET A 328 13.38 17.14 3.25
C MET A 328 12.60 18.47 3.21
N GLN A 329 13.18 19.59 3.66
CA GLN A 329 12.50 20.89 3.74
C GLN A 329 11.82 21.28 2.42
N PHE A 330 12.48 21.08 1.29
CA PHE A 330 11.93 21.38 -0.04
C PHE A 330 10.66 20.57 -0.39
N ILE A 331 10.47 19.39 0.20
CA ILE A 331 9.23 18.59 0.06
C ILE A 331 8.09 19.29 0.82
N VAL A 332 8.38 19.86 1.98
CA VAL A 332 7.44 20.64 2.78
C VAL A 332 7.10 21.96 2.08
N ASP A 333 8.11 22.66 1.55
CA ASP A 333 7.95 23.93 0.82
C ASP A 333 7.06 23.78 -0.41
N ALA A 334 7.13 22.63 -1.11
CA ALA A 334 6.26 22.29 -2.24
C ALA A 334 4.83 21.82 -1.84
N VAL A 335 4.56 21.61 -0.54
CA VAL A 335 3.25 21.20 0.00
C VAL A 335 2.54 22.37 0.71
N ILE A 336 3.27 23.36 1.19
CA ILE A 336 2.73 24.63 1.72
C ILE A 336 1.93 25.36 0.63
N ASP A 337 0.84 26.01 1.04
CA ASP A 337 -0.17 26.65 0.18
C ASP A 337 -0.83 25.68 -0.84
N GLN A 338 -0.61 24.37 -0.69
CA GLN A 338 -1.24 23.27 -1.46
C GLN A 338 -1.82 22.19 -0.54
N ALA A 339 -1.71 22.31 0.80
CA ALA A 339 -1.94 21.20 1.72
C ALA A 339 -3.38 20.69 1.71
N VAL A 340 -4.35 21.61 1.51
CA VAL A 340 -5.78 21.26 1.39
C VAL A 340 -6.04 20.46 0.10
N THR A 341 -5.61 20.97 -1.05
CA THR A 341 -5.78 20.29 -2.35
C THR A 341 -5.07 18.94 -2.38
N LEU A 342 -3.91 18.81 -1.73
CA LEU A 342 -3.23 17.53 -1.58
C LEU A 342 -3.93 16.60 -0.58
N ALA A 343 -4.54 17.10 0.50
CA ALA A 343 -5.37 16.31 1.41
C ALA A 343 -6.62 15.71 0.70
N GLU A 344 -7.13 16.38 -0.33
CA GLU A 344 -8.22 15.89 -1.20
C GLU A 344 -7.73 15.06 -2.39
N HIS A 345 -6.42 14.79 -2.50
CA HIS A 345 -5.86 13.94 -3.55
C HIS A 345 -5.64 12.50 -3.05
N SER A 346 -5.99 11.51 -3.88
CA SER A 346 -5.92 10.07 -3.59
C SER A 346 -4.55 9.58 -3.11
N TYR A 347 -3.48 10.21 -3.60
CA TYR A 347 -2.10 9.96 -3.18
C TYR A 347 -1.54 11.06 -2.27
N GLY A 348 -2.02 12.31 -2.44
CA GLY A 348 -1.53 13.46 -1.69
C GLY A 348 -1.89 13.40 -0.21
N CYS A 349 -3.07 12.85 0.13
CA CYS A 349 -3.54 12.75 1.51
C CYS A 349 -2.60 11.89 2.37
N ARG A 350 -1.91 10.92 1.76
CA ARG A 350 -0.91 10.07 2.41
C ARG A 350 0.40 10.82 2.63
N VAL A 351 0.84 11.64 1.68
CA VAL A 351 2.03 12.49 1.82
C VAL A 351 1.84 13.55 2.91
N VAL A 352 0.67 14.21 2.94
CA VAL A 352 0.30 15.15 4.01
C VAL A 352 0.35 14.47 5.38
N GLN A 353 -0.24 13.27 5.53
CA GLN A 353 -0.14 12.49 6.76
C GLN A 353 1.31 12.14 7.15
N ARG A 354 2.15 11.68 6.21
CA ARG A 354 3.57 11.42 6.52
C ARG A 354 4.30 12.67 7.02
N ILE A 355 4.00 13.86 6.49
CA ILE A 355 4.63 15.11 6.96
C ILE A 355 4.12 15.47 8.38
N LEU A 356 2.82 15.32 8.65
CA LEU A 356 2.23 15.51 9.98
C LEU A 356 2.73 14.48 11.02
N GLU A 357 3.21 13.32 10.58
CA GLU A 357 3.88 12.31 11.42
C GLU A 357 5.37 12.62 11.64
N HIS A 358 6.15 12.80 10.57
CA HIS A 358 7.62 12.75 10.61
C HIS A 358 8.34 14.12 10.55
N GLY A 359 7.65 15.21 10.19
CA GLY A 359 8.26 16.54 10.10
C GLY A 359 8.76 17.13 11.43
N ALA A 360 9.61 18.15 11.33
CA ALA A 360 9.86 19.05 12.45
C ALA A 360 8.61 19.87 12.80
N GLN A 361 8.50 20.43 14.01
CA GLN A 361 7.29 21.17 14.41
C GLN A 361 7.06 22.41 13.54
N GLU A 362 8.15 23.04 13.13
CA GLU A 362 8.22 24.21 12.25
C GLU A 362 7.70 23.89 10.83
N GLN A 363 7.90 22.65 10.38
CA GLN A 363 7.41 22.13 9.09
C GLN A 363 5.93 21.74 9.14
N LYS A 364 5.50 21.16 10.27
CA LYS A 364 4.10 20.78 10.49
C LYS A 364 3.19 22.00 10.67
N ALA A 365 3.67 23.05 11.33
CA ALA A 365 2.89 24.24 11.67
C ALA A 365 2.17 24.92 10.48
N PRO A 366 2.79 25.22 9.32
CA PRO A 366 2.09 25.83 8.19
C PRO A 366 1.04 24.90 7.57
N ILE A 367 1.40 23.64 7.32
CA ILE A 367 0.50 22.61 6.75
C ILE A 367 -0.70 22.38 7.67
N MET A 368 -0.47 22.20 8.97
CA MET A 368 -1.53 22.06 9.97
C MET A 368 -2.44 23.30 10.00
N LYS A 369 -1.87 24.52 9.93
CA LYS A 369 -2.64 25.77 9.87
C LYS A 369 -3.52 25.88 8.62
N GLU A 370 -3.15 25.28 7.49
CA GLU A 370 -4.03 25.14 6.32
C GLU A 370 -5.15 24.12 6.58
N ILE A 371 -4.83 22.91 7.01
CA ILE A 371 -5.83 21.85 7.33
C ILE A 371 -6.86 22.34 8.35
N MET A 372 -6.40 23.00 9.42
CA MET A 372 -7.24 23.55 10.49
C MET A 372 -8.17 24.69 10.05
N ARG A 373 -7.90 25.35 8.91
CA ARG A 373 -8.80 26.33 8.30
C ARG A 373 -9.90 25.68 7.44
N SER A 374 -9.66 24.46 6.95
CA SER A 374 -10.51 23.77 5.99
C SER A 374 -11.22 22.52 6.56
N ILE A 375 -11.30 22.37 7.89
CA ILE A 375 -11.92 21.20 8.55
C ILE A 375 -13.35 20.95 8.04
N GLU A 376 -14.20 21.98 7.94
CA GLU A 376 -15.60 21.83 7.50
C GLU A 376 -15.74 21.31 6.06
N HIS A 377 -14.71 21.52 5.23
CA HIS A 377 -14.58 20.99 3.87
C HIS A 377 -14.03 19.55 3.91
N LEU A 378 -12.83 19.39 4.49
CA LEU A 378 -12.05 18.15 4.49
C LEU A 378 -12.73 17.01 5.26
N ILE A 379 -13.52 17.30 6.31
CA ILE A 379 -14.27 16.29 7.08
C ILE A 379 -15.25 15.49 6.19
N ASN A 380 -15.68 16.07 5.07
CA ASN A 380 -16.62 15.47 4.13
C ASN A 380 -15.95 14.90 2.86
N ASP A 381 -14.68 15.22 2.58
CA ASP A 381 -14.02 14.68 1.39
C ASP A 381 -13.64 13.19 1.54
N GLN A 382 -13.64 12.47 0.42
CA GLN A 382 -13.34 11.05 0.32
C GLN A 382 -11.90 10.68 0.72
N TYR A 383 -10.96 11.63 0.64
CA TYR A 383 -9.56 11.48 1.05
C TYR A 383 -9.23 12.40 2.23
N GLY A 384 -9.73 13.64 2.23
CA GLY A 384 -9.53 14.63 3.28
C GLY A 384 -9.99 14.16 4.67
N ASN A 385 -11.05 13.33 4.74
CA ASN A 385 -11.52 12.79 6.01
C ASN A 385 -10.44 11.99 6.75
N TYR A 386 -9.54 11.29 6.04
CA TYR A 386 -8.45 10.54 6.66
C TYR A 386 -7.40 11.47 7.29
N VAL A 387 -7.14 12.64 6.68
CA VAL A 387 -6.28 13.66 7.27
C VAL A 387 -6.93 14.25 8.53
N ILE A 388 -8.25 14.49 8.52
CA ILE A 388 -8.99 14.94 9.70
C ILE A 388 -9.03 13.87 10.81
N GLN A 389 -9.24 12.58 10.48
CA GLN A 389 -9.10 11.46 11.42
C GLN A 389 -7.69 11.45 12.05
N HIS A 390 -6.64 11.57 11.23
CA HIS A 390 -5.27 11.61 11.71
C HIS A 390 -5.01 12.75 12.72
N VAL A 391 -5.53 13.96 12.47
CA VAL A 391 -5.41 15.09 13.42
C VAL A 391 -6.24 14.86 14.69
N VAL A 392 -7.41 14.24 14.61
CA VAL A 392 -8.18 13.83 15.80
C VAL A 392 -7.40 12.81 16.65
N GLU A 393 -6.68 11.88 16.02
CA GLU A 393 -5.91 10.83 16.70
C GLU A 393 -4.60 11.36 17.30
N HIS A 394 -3.78 12.03 16.49
CA HIS A 394 -2.37 12.35 16.80
C HIS A 394 -2.08 13.85 16.99
N GLY A 395 -3.02 14.72 16.61
CA GLY A 395 -2.89 16.17 16.79
C GLY A 395 -2.89 16.60 18.25
N THR A 396 -2.51 17.87 18.49
CA THR A 396 -2.56 18.48 19.81
C THR A 396 -4.00 18.57 20.33
N ARG A 397 -4.15 18.76 21.65
CA ARG A 397 -5.47 18.97 22.26
C ARG A 397 -6.26 20.10 21.59
N TYR A 398 -5.60 21.22 21.26
CA TYR A 398 -6.24 22.36 20.60
C TYR A 398 -6.80 22.00 19.21
N GLU A 399 -6.02 21.28 18.40
CA GLU A 399 -6.44 20.85 17.06
C GLU A 399 -7.60 19.84 17.13
N ARG A 400 -7.48 18.85 18.01
CA ARG A 400 -8.53 17.86 18.28
C ARG A 400 -9.82 18.51 18.79
N ASP A 401 -9.74 19.39 19.77
CA ASP A 401 -10.89 20.08 20.36
C ASP A 401 -11.66 20.88 19.31
N ALA A 402 -10.96 21.61 18.43
CA ALA A 402 -11.59 22.38 17.37
C ALA A 402 -12.27 21.51 16.30
N ILE A 403 -11.71 20.34 15.96
CA ILE A 403 -12.38 19.36 15.08
C ILE A 403 -13.63 18.78 15.77
N ILE A 404 -13.53 18.45 17.06
CA ILE A 404 -14.67 17.98 17.86
C ILE A 404 -15.77 19.04 17.92
N ASP A 405 -15.45 20.33 18.11
CA ASP A 405 -16.43 21.42 18.14
C ASP A 405 -17.11 21.65 16.78
N ILE A 406 -16.41 21.41 15.67
CA ILE A 406 -16.99 21.42 14.32
C ILE A 406 -17.91 20.21 14.11
N ALA A 407 -17.46 19.02 14.51
CA ALA A 407 -18.24 17.80 14.43
C ALA A 407 -19.52 17.89 15.28
N ARG A 408 -19.43 18.46 16.49
CA ARG A 408 -20.52 18.67 17.45
C ARG A 408 -21.68 19.47 16.85
N LYS A 409 -21.40 20.59 16.16
CA LYS A 409 -22.42 21.44 15.53
C LYS A 409 -23.29 20.70 14.51
N ASN A 410 -22.71 19.74 13.79
CA ASN A 410 -23.34 19.05 12.64
C ASN A 410 -23.50 17.53 12.87
N ILE A 411 -23.41 17.07 14.12
CA ILE A 411 -23.11 15.67 14.46
C ILE A 411 -24.06 14.65 13.84
N PHE A 412 -25.36 14.95 13.79
CA PHE A 412 -26.40 14.09 13.22
C PHE A 412 -26.31 13.97 11.69
N VAL A 413 -25.85 15.02 11.01
CA VAL A 413 -25.65 15.03 9.55
C VAL A 413 -24.38 14.28 9.19
N LEU A 414 -23.27 14.60 9.89
CA LEU A 414 -21.97 13.97 9.66
C LEU A 414 -22.02 12.46 9.93
N SER A 415 -22.80 12.01 10.92
CA SER A 415 -23.00 10.59 11.23
C SER A 415 -23.72 9.80 10.12
N GLN A 416 -24.50 10.47 9.27
CA GLN A 416 -25.19 9.89 8.10
C GLN A 416 -24.41 10.11 6.80
N HIS A 417 -23.18 10.63 6.87
CA HIS A 417 -22.36 10.93 5.71
C HIS A 417 -21.21 9.93 5.55
N LYS A 418 -21.05 9.36 4.35
CA LYS A 418 -20.15 8.23 4.03
C LYS A 418 -18.74 8.36 4.61
N PHE A 419 -18.19 9.57 4.56
CA PHE A 419 -16.81 9.86 4.95
C PHE A 419 -16.71 10.46 6.36
N ALA A 420 -17.62 11.39 6.70
CA ALA A 420 -17.61 12.07 7.99
C ALA A 420 -18.07 11.20 9.17
N SER A 421 -18.82 10.12 8.94
CA SER A 421 -19.20 9.16 10.00
C SER A 421 -17.98 8.59 10.72
N ASN A 422 -16.92 8.28 9.96
CA ASN A 422 -15.64 7.81 10.48
C ASN A 422 -14.96 8.89 11.36
N VAL A 423 -15.04 10.16 10.97
CA VAL A 423 -14.52 11.28 11.78
C VAL A 423 -15.33 11.45 13.07
N VAL A 424 -16.66 11.29 13.03
CA VAL A 424 -17.48 11.28 14.25
C VAL A 424 -17.10 10.10 15.17
N GLU A 425 -16.84 8.91 14.61
CA GLU A 425 -16.31 7.79 15.39
C GLU A 425 -14.95 8.08 16.02
N ARG A 426 -14.03 8.78 15.32
CA ARG A 426 -12.74 9.19 15.92
C ARG A 426 -12.93 10.26 16.99
N CYS A 427 -13.82 11.24 16.79
CA CYS A 427 -14.16 12.24 17.81
C CYS A 427 -14.68 11.58 19.09
N LEU A 428 -15.58 10.60 18.95
CA LEU A 428 -16.09 9.78 20.04
C LEU A 428 -14.98 8.98 20.75
N GLN A 429 -14.01 8.43 20.02
CA GLN A 429 -12.91 7.61 20.56
C GLN A 429 -11.81 8.43 21.26
N HIS A 430 -11.37 9.55 20.68
CA HIS A 430 -10.17 10.30 21.09
C HIS A 430 -10.47 11.61 21.83
N GLY A 431 -11.72 12.06 21.85
CA GLY A 431 -12.19 13.16 22.69
C GLY A 431 -12.13 12.83 24.19
N SER A 432 -12.12 13.87 25.02
CA SER A 432 -12.12 13.76 26.48
C SER A 432 -13.37 13.04 26.99
N ILE A 433 -13.36 12.68 28.28
CA ILE A 433 -14.52 12.02 28.92
C ILE A 433 -15.74 12.95 28.88
N GLU A 434 -15.53 14.25 29.07
CA GLU A 434 -16.55 15.31 29.04
C GLU A 434 -17.10 15.50 27.62
N GLN A 435 -16.23 15.64 26.62
CA GLN A 435 -16.62 15.75 25.21
C GLN A 435 -17.41 14.50 24.77
N ARG A 436 -16.93 13.30 25.11
CA ARG A 436 -17.57 12.03 24.79
C ARG A 436 -18.95 11.92 25.43
N ARG A 437 -19.09 12.29 26.71
CA ARG A 437 -20.39 12.38 27.41
C ARG A 437 -21.33 13.34 26.67
N GLU A 438 -20.87 14.53 26.33
CA GLU A 438 -21.68 15.53 25.60
C GLU A 438 -22.16 15.03 24.24
N LEU A 439 -21.24 14.52 23.41
CA LEU A 439 -21.56 13.98 22.07
C LEU A 439 -22.58 12.82 22.16
N ILE A 440 -22.41 11.91 23.12
CA ILE A 440 -23.36 10.80 23.36
C ILE A 440 -24.71 11.31 23.87
N GLU A 441 -24.72 12.34 24.72
CA GLU A 441 -25.95 12.95 25.22
C GLU A 441 -26.76 13.60 24.10
N MET A 442 -26.09 14.25 23.13
CA MET A 442 -26.75 14.79 21.93
C MET A 442 -27.48 13.71 21.12
N PHE A 443 -26.92 12.51 21.00
CA PHE A 443 -27.61 11.38 20.34
C PHE A 443 -28.80 10.85 21.16
N ILE A 444 -28.67 10.80 22.50
CA ILE A 444 -29.77 10.36 23.39
C ILE A 444 -30.94 11.36 23.36
N VAL A 445 -30.66 12.66 23.48
CA VAL A 445 -31.65 13.74 23.64
C VAL A 445 -32.22 14.22 22.29
N GLY A 446 -31.40 14.25 21.24
CA GLY A 446 -31.77 14.84 19.94
C GLY A 446 -31.76 16.37 19.91
N PRO A 447 -31.87 16.97 18.72
CA PRO A 447 -31.78 18.43 18.54
C PRO A 447 -32.95 19.21 19.15
N GLU A 448 -34.14 18.60 19.20
CA GLU A 448 -35.38 19.23 19.69
C GLU A 448 -35.77 18.78 21.12
N GLY A 449 -35.04 17.82 21.69
CA GLY A 449 -35.31 17.24 23.01
C GLY A 449 -36.63 16.45 23.12
N PRO A 450 -36.88 15.79 24.27
CA PRO A 450 -38.16 15.15 24.56
C PRO A 450 -39.34 16.15 24.47
N PRO A 451 -40.50 15.77 23.91
CA PRO A 451 -40.91 14.40 23.58
C PRO A 451 -40.49 13.89 22.19
N ASN A 452 -39.64 14.62 21.45
CA ASN A 452 -39.29 14.27 20.08
C ASN A 452 -38.39 13.02 20.00
N PRO A 453 -38.43 12.24 18.90
CA PRO A 453 -37.66 11.00 18.79
C PRO A 453 -36.14 11.20 18.78
N SER A 454 -35.41 10.34 19.51
CA SER A 454 -33.94 10.32 19.49
C SER A 454 -33.38 9.98 18.09
N PRO A 455 -32.36 10.71 17.60
CA PRO A 455 -31.63 10.39 16.37
C PRO A 455 -31.03 8.97 16.32
N LEU A 456 -30.78 8.32 17.46
CA LEU A 456 -30.34 6.91 17.49
C LEU A 456 -31.30 6.00 16.70
N GLY A 457 -32.60 6.29 16.77
CA GLY A 457 -33.63 5.52 16.09
C GLY A 457 -33.64 5.66 14.56
N SER A 458 -33.11 6.75 13.98
CA SER A 458 -32.87 6.86 12.53
C SER A 458 -31.48 6.36 12.16
N LEU A 459 -30.45 6.75 12.91
CA LEU A 459 -29.05 6.37 12.67
C LEU A 459 -28.84 4.86 12.64
N VAL A 460 -29.50 4.09 13.52
CA VAL A 460 -29.42 2.62 13.55
C VAL A 460 -29.99 1.94 12.29
N ARG A 461 -30.71 2.68 11.44
CA ARG A 461 -31.28 2.26 10.15
C ARG A 461 -30.62 2.96 8.96
N ASP A 462 -29.59 3.77 9.19
CA ASP A 462 -28.79 4.38 8.13
C ASP A 462 -27.57 3.51 7.77
N GLN A 463 -27.17 3.54 6.51
CA GLN A 463 -26.04 2.78 5.97
C GLN A 463 -24.67 3.18 6.56
N TYR A 464 -24.53 4.39 7.12
CA TYR A 464 -23.30 4.86 7.78
C TYR A 464 -23.51 5.10 9.28
N GLY A 465 -24.65 5.70 9.66
CA GLY A 465 -25.00 6.00 11.06
C GLY A 465 -25.07 4.77 11.97
N ASN A 466 -25.32 3.57 11.42
CA ASN A 466 -25.34 2.34 12.19
C ASN A 466 -23.96 1.97 12.78
N TYR A 467 -22.85 2.41 12.17
CA TYR A 467 -21.50 2.23 12.71
C TYR A 467 -21.23 3.21 13.86
N VAL A 468 -21.67 4.47 13.72
CA VAL A 468 -21.63 5.46 14.82
C VAL A 468 -22.45 4.98 16.02
N VAL A 469 -23.64 4.40 15.81
CA VAL A 469 -24.46 3.81 16.89
C VAL A 469 -23.76 2.62 17.58
N GLN A 470 -23.06 1.76 16.82
CA GLN A 470 -22.23 0.70 17.40
C GLN A 470 -21.08 1.28 18.22
N ARG A 471 -20.40 2.33 17.73
CA ARG A 471 -19.33 3.00 18.46
C ARG A 471 -19.82 3.61 19.78
N ILE A 472 -20.99 4.25 19.78
CA ILE A 472 -21.63 4.78 20.97
C ILE A 472 -21.88 3.66 21.98
N LEU A 473 -22.49 2.54 21.56
CA LEU A 473 -22.73 1.38 22.44
C LEU A 473 -21.42 0.85 23.06
N ASP A 474 -20.35 0.76 22.28
CA ASP A 474 -19.07 0.19 22.72
C ASP A 474 -18.28 1.09 23.69
N ILE A 475 -18.53 2.41 23.72
CA ILE A 475 -17.77 3.36 24.56
C ILE A 475 -18.60 4.13 25.60
N ALA A 476 -19.93 4.05 25.56
CA ALA A 476 -20.80 4.80 26.47
C ALA A 476 -20.66 4.33 27.93
N GLU A 477 -20.60 5.28 28.86
CA GLU A 477 -20.64 4.99 30.30
C GLU A 477 -21.96 4.28 30.67
N PRO A 478 -22.01 3.45 31.72
CA PRO A 478 -23.17 2.58 31.99
C PRO A 478 -24.54 3.26 31.99
N GLY A 479 -24.65 4.48 32.55
CA GLY A 479 -25.90 5.25 32.55
C GLY A 479 -26.28 5.87 31.20
N GLN A 480 -25.32 6.11 30.30
CA GLN A 480 -25.58 6.47 28.91
C GLN A 480 -25.89 5.22 28.08
N ARG A 481 -25.08 4.14 28.20
CA ARG A 481 -25.32 2.86 27.50
C ARG A 481 -26.72 2.31 27.78
N MET A 482 -27.19 2.36 29.03
CA MET A 482 -28.55 1.91 29.39
C MET A 482 -29.63 2.68 28.61
N ARG A 483 -29.57 4.02 28.58
CA ARG A 483 -30.53 4.85 27.83
C ARG A 483 -30.44 4.64 26.32
N VAL A 484 -29.23 4.48 25.76
CA VAL A 484 -29.03 4.12 24.34
C VAL A 484 -29.68 2.76 24.04
N VAL A 485 -29.47 1.76 24.90
CA VAL A 485 -30.07 0.42 24.77
C VAL A 485 -31.60 0.49 24.82
N ASP A 486 -32.18 1.24 25.75
CA ASP A 486 -33.64 1.37 25.87
C ASP A 486 -34.28 2.07 24.67
N ILE A 487 -33.68 3.15 24.17
CA ILE A 487 -34.11 3.82 22.92
C ILE A 487 -34.05 2.87 21.72
N LEU A 488 -33.04 2.00 21.65
CA LEU A 488 -32.87 1.04 20.55
C LEU A 488 -33.74 -0.21 20.69
N ARG A 489 -34.15 -0.60 21.90
CA ARG A 489 -35.07 -1.74 22.16
C ARG A 489 -36.40 -1.57 21.42
N ASP A 490 -37.00 -0.38 21.49
CA ASP A 490 -38.23 -0.06 20.76
C ASP A 490 -38.08 -0.15 19.23
N GLN A 491 -36.85 -0.05 18.73
CA GLN A 491 -36.53 -0.16 17.30
C GLN A 491 -36.14 -1.58 16.86
N VAL A 492 -35.96 -2.56 17.76
CA VAL A 492 -35.46 -3.92 17.43
C VAL A 492 -36.25 -4.60 16.31
N SER A 493 -37.58 -4.45 16.31
CA SER A 493 -38.46 -5.02 15.28
C SER A 493 -38.30 -4.37 13.89
N ALA A 494 -37.75 -3.15 13.82
CA ALA A 494 -37.33 -2.51 12.58
C ALA A 494 -35.88 -2.87 12.24
N ILE A 495 -34.96 -2.80 13.21
CA ILE A 495 -33.52 -3.12 13.06
C ILE A 495 -33.33 -4.53 12.47
N LYS A 496 -34.10 -5.53 12.94
CA LYS A 496 -34.05 -6.93 12.44
C LYS A 496 -34.35 -7.11 10.94
N LYS A 497 -34.82 -6.06 10.24
CA LYS A 497 -35.07 -6.07 8.79
C LYS A 497 -33.86 -5.65 7.95
N TYR A 498 -32.83 -5.06 8.56
CA TYR A 498 -31.62 -4.59 7.89
C TYR A 498 -30.48 -5.61 8.02
N SER A 499 -29.59 -5.67 7.02
CA SER A 499 -28.47 -6.63 6.97
C SER A 499 -27.52 -6.48 8.16
N TYR A 500 -27.07 -5.25 8.43
CA TYR A 500 -26.22 -4.90 9.57
C TYR A 500 -26.94 -4.99 10.93
N GLY A 501 -28.28 -4.90 10.95
CA GLY A 501 -29.08 -4.84 12.18
C GLY A 501 -28.90 -6.03 13.12
N LYS A 502 -28.51 -7.21 12.60
CA LYS A 502 -28.20 -8.40 13.41
C LYS A 502 -27.03 -8.16 14.38
N HIS A 503 -25.99 -7.44 13.96
CA HIS A 503 -24.83 -7.14 14.79
C HIS A 503 -25.16 -6.16 15.92
N ILE A 504 -26.11 -5.26 15.68
CA ILE A 504 -26.58 -4.29 16.69
C ILE A 504 -27.48 -5.00 17.70
N VAL A 505 -28.44 -5.83 17.26
CA VAL A 505 -29.28 -6.64 18.16
C VAL A 505 -28.43 -7.53 19.08
N ALA A 506 -27.39 -8.18 18.58
CA ALA A 506 -26.49 -8.98 19.41
C ALA A 506 -25.75 -8.14 20.49
N ARG A 507 -25.50 -6.85 20.24
CA ARG A 507 -24.96 -5.88 21.24
C ARG A 507 -26.02 -5.29 22.18
N LEU A 508 -27.32 -5.53 21.95
CA LEU A 508 -28.44 -5.13 22.84
C LEU A 508 -28.89 -6.27 23.76
N GLU A 509 -28.51 -7.51 23.43
CA GLU A 509 -28.78 -8.74 24.19
C GLU A 509 -27.62 -9.08 25.17
N HIS A 510 -26.57 -8.23 25.22
CA HIS A 510 -25.36 -8.34 26.05
C HIS A 510 -24.91 -6.99 26.65
#